data_AF-A0A9W4UEG3-F1
#
_entry.id   AF-A0A9W4UEG3-F1
#
_cell.length_a   1.000
_cell.length_b   1.000
_cell.length_c   1.000
_cell.angle_alpha   90.00
_cell.angle_beta   90.00
_cell.angle_gamma   90.00
#
_symmetry.space_group_name_H-M   'P 1'
#
loop_
_entity.id
_entity.type
_entity.pdbx_description
1 polymer ?
#
loop_
_entity_poly.entity_id
_entity_poly.type
_entity_poly.pdbx_seq_one_letter_code
_entity_poly.pdbx_strand_id
1 'polypeptide(L)'
;MRLSLGFGIKWDAAVGGGVKPFKASGTLARSFSQAASSPQPFTASFARKQRLSPLSHNFASSRLQPRRPYSSRIMSTEELDKQPPQEVKKYLQQSHDRIFESNKKWAAEQKAKNPDFFSHLNAGQSPEYLWIGCSDSRIPAEAITGLGPGEMFIHRNIANLVCSTDLNVMSVVNYAVRHLHVKHIVVCGHYGCGGVKAAMTPQDLGLLNPWLRNIRDVYRLHEAELDGIKDEEAKYNRLVELNVVEQARNVIKTAAIQQSYAKSGYPIVHGWVFGFKDGLLKDLEIDFEGQLKDIQKIYNLTS
;
A
#
# COMPACT_ATOMS: atom_id res chain seq x y z
N MET A 1 -51.38 11.34 -15.74
CA MET A 1 -50.47 12.48 -15.62
C MET A 1 -49.10 11.95 -15.20
N ARG A 2 -48.20 11.69 -16.16
CA ARG A 2 -46.81 11.30 -15.93
C ARG A 2 -45.94 12.49 -16.33
N LEU A 3 -45.07 12.94 -15.44
CA LEU A 3 -43.99 13.87 -15.75
C LEU A 3 -42.67 13.11 -15.61
N SER A 4 -41.94 13.06 -16.72
CA SER A 4 -40.57 12.56 -16.83
C SER A 4 -39.58 13.72 -16.78
N LEU A 5 -38.47 13.54 -16.08
CA LEU A 5 -37.15 14.14 -16.32
C LEU A 5 -36.15 13.12 -15.73
N GLY A 6 -35.22 12.45 -16.39
CA GLY A 6 -34.66 12.61 -17.73
C GLY A 6 -33.24 13.15 -17.66
N PHE A 7 -32.23 12.31 -17.36
CA PHE A 7 -30.84 12.47 -17.82
C PHE A 7 -30.13 11.11 -17.75
N GLY A 8 -29.95 10.48 -18.91
CA GLY A 8 -29.15 9.28 -19.11
C GLY A 8 -28.08 9.56 -20.16
N ILE A 9 -26.82 9.26 -19.83
CA ILE A 9 -25.70 9.27 -20.77
C ILE A 9 -25.59 7.84 -21.33
N LYS A 10 -25.84 7.69 -22.63
CA LYS A 10 -25.67 6.44 -23.38
C LYS A 10 -24.24 6.35 -23.91
N TRP A 11 -23.64 5.18 -23.79
CA TRP A 11 -22.49 4.74 -24.58
C TRP A 11 -23.01 3.73 -25.60
N ASP A 12 -22.86 4.04 -26.89
CA ASP A 12 -23.25 3.18 -27.99
C ASP A 12 -22.17 2.13 -28.28
N ALA A 13 -22.52 0.86 -28.11
CA ALA A 13 -21.74 -0.27 -28.62
C ALA A 13 -22.46 -0.82 -29.86
N ALA A 14 -21.87 -0.57 -31.04
CA ALA A 14 -22.34 -1.15 -32.29
C ALA A 14 -21.84 -2.60 -32.42
N VAL A 15 -22.78 -3.53 -32.47
CA VAL A 15 -22.57 -4.92 -32.89
C VAL A 15 -23.31 -5.11 -34.21
N GLY A 16 -22.60 -5.59 -35.24
CA GLY A 16 -23.26 -6.07 -36.45
C GLY A 16 -22.31 -6.32 -37.61
N GLY A 17 -22.15 -7.60 -37.96
CA GLY A 17 -22.07 -7.99 -39.38
C GLY A 17 -20.88 -8.86 -39.80
N GLY A 18 -21.15 -10.14 -40.02
CA GLY A 18 -20.89 -10.77 -41.32
C GLY A 18 -19.52 -11.40 -41.57
N VAL A 19 -19.45 -12.72 -41.38
CA VAL A 19 -18.42 -13.61 -41.94
C VAL A 19 -18.62 -13.78 -43.44
N LYS A 20 -17.55 -13.64 -44.24
CA LYS A 20 -17.24 -14.51 -45.41
C LYS A 20 -15.72 -14.46 -45.74
N PRO A 21 -15.14 -15.54 -46.29
CA PRO A 21 -13.69 -15.77 -46.29
C PRO A 21 -13.04 -15.36 -47.62
N PHE A 22 -11.73 -15.04 -47.61
CA PHE A 22 -10.96 -15.05 -48.86
C PHE A 22 -9.49 -15.48 -48.69
N LYS A 23 -9.06 -16.24 -49.70
CA LYS A 23 -7.82 -17.02 -49.82
C LYS A 23 -6.57 -16.15 -50.03
N ALA A 24 -5.43 -16.73 -49.64
CA ALA A 24 -4.08 -16.25 -49.93
C ALA A 24 -3.71 -16.34 -51.43
N SER A 25 -2.90 -15.39 -51.90
CA SER A 25 -1.71 -15.58 -52.79
C SER A 25 -1.27 -14.24 -53.40
N GLY A 26 0.04 -14.10 -53.66
CA GLY A 26 0.52 -13.30 -54.80
C GLY A 26 1.27 -11.98 -54.54
N THR A 27 2.55 -12.10 -54.20
CA THR A 27 3.73 -11.42 -54.78
C THR A 27 3.69 -10.00 -55.41
N LEU A 28 4.71 -9.22 -55.01
CA LEU A 28 5.59 -8.30 -55.77
C LEU A 28 5.17 -6.85 -56.13
N ALA A 29 5.95 -5.95 -55.52
CA ALA A 29 6.77 -4.89 -56.15
C ALA A 29 6.26 -3.43 -56.25
N ARG A 30 7.14 -2.55 -55.74
CA ARG A 30 7.43 -1.14 -56.14
C ARG A 30 6.30 -0.11 -55.86
N SER A 31 6.54 1.16 -55.53
CA SER A 31 7.69 2.03 -55.23
C SER A 31 7.13 3.47 -55.07
N PHE A 32 7.88 4.36 -54.40
CA PHE A 32 7.67 5.83 -54.31
C PHE A 32 6.44 6.27 -53.47
N SER A 33 6.43 7.35 -52.68
CA SER A 33 7.14 8.63 -52.74
C SER A 33 7.22 9.24 -51.33
N GLN A 34 8.28 10.04 -51.11
CA GLN A 34 8.48 10.97 -50.01
C GLN A 34 7.35 12.00 -49.90
N ALA A 35 7.16 12.54 -48.69
CA ALA A 35 7.08 13.99 -48.47
C ALA A 35 7.27 14.31 -46.98
N ALA A 36 8.50 14.69 -46.63
CA ALA A 36 8.80 15.48 -45.45
C ALA A 36 8.52 16.97 -45.78
N SER A 37 8.00 17.72 -44.82
CA SER A 37 7.93 19.18 -44.92
C SER A 37 8.11 19.83 -43.54
N SER A 38 9.35 20.24 -43.27
CA SER A 38 9.69 21.41 -42.45
C SER A 38 10.61 22.28 -43.31
N PRO A 39 10.34 23.58 -43.46
CA PRO A 39 11.37 24.60 -43.16
C PRO A 39 10.72 25.91 -42.65
N GLN A 40 11.34 26.90 -42.00
CA GLN A 40 12.70 27.27 -41.57
C GLN A 40 12.52 28.58 -40.73
N PRO A 41 13.57 29.13 -40.10
CA PRO A 41 13.50 30.01 -38.94
C PRO A 41 13.42 31.50 -39.30
N PHE A 42 12.97 32.31 -38.33
CA PHE A 42 13.06 33.77 -38.41
C PHE A 42 14.35 34.29 -37.76
N THR A 43 15.02 35.16 -38.51
CA THR A 43 16.28 35.84 -38.23
C THR A 43 16.13 37.03 -37.28
N ALA A 44 17.23 37.33 -36.58
CA ALA A 44 17.41 38.43 -35.64
C ALA A 44 17.48 39.83 -36.27
N SER A 45 17.08 40.86 -35.51
CA SER A 45 17.80 42.13 -35.34
C SER A 45 17.00 43.06 -34.42
N PHE A 46 17.60 43.60 -33.37
CA PHE A 46 17.74 45.05 -33.13
C PHE A 46 18.42 45.28 -31.78
N ALA A 47 19.65 45.77 -31.84
CA ALA A 47 20.42 46.22 -30.70
C ALA A 47 19.95 47.61 -30.24
N ARG A 48 19.73 47.78 -28.93
CA ARG A 48 19.69 49.10 -28.29
C ARG A 48 20.57 49.08 -27.05
N LYS A 49 21.71 49.76 -27.15
CA LYS A 49 22.65 50.04 -26.06
C LYS A 49 21.93 50.85 -24.97
N GLN A 50 21.88 50.33 -23.75
CA GLN A 50 21.68 51.13 -22.54
C GLN A 50 22.92 51.03 -21.66
N ARG A 51 23.41 52.20 -21.24
CA ARG A 51 24.58 52.38 -20.38
C ARG A 51 24.34 51.71 -19.03
N LEU A 52 25.28 50.85 -18.63
CA LEU A 52 25.38 50.32 -17.27
C LEU A 52 26.10 51.35 -16.39
N SER A 53 25.43 51.82 -15.34
CA SER A 53 26.05 52.44 -14.17
C SER A 53 26.34 51.36 -13.12
N PRO A 54 27.50 51.35 -12.44
CA PRO A 54 27.81 50.31 -11.48
C PRO A 54 27.09 50.60 -10.16
N LEU A 55 26.02 49.86 -9.87
CA LEU A 55 25.46 49.75 -8.52
C LEU A 55 26.19 48.61 -7.81
N SER A 56 27.11 48.99 -6.93
CA SER A 56 27.74 48.12 -5.94
C SER A 56 26.69 47.65 -4.94
N HIS A 57 26.03 46.52 -5.23
CA HIS A 57 25.27 45.79 -4.22
C HIS A 57 26.16 44.73 -3.60
N ASN A 58 26.51 44.97 -2.34
CA ASN A 58 27.16 44.04 -1.43
C ASN A 58 26.44 42.69 -1.47
N PHE A 59 27.04 41.69 -2.13
CA PHE A 59 26.79 40.30 -1.84
C PHE A 59 27.39 40.01 -0.46
N ALA A 60 26.61 40.31 0.59
CA ALA A 60 26.84 39.68 1.87
C ALA A 60 26.60 38.18 1.66
N SER A 61 27.70 37.44 1.46
CA SER A 61 27.74 36.00 1.65
C SER A 61 27.26 35.74 3.09
N SER A 62 25.95 35.55 3.27
CA SER A 62 25.41 34.95 4.48
C SER A 62 25.95 33.52 4.49
N ARG A 63 27.11 33.37 5.10
CA ARG A 63 27.71 32.10 5.46
C ARG A 63 26.62 31.37 6.24
N LEU A 64 25.93 30.42 5.59
CA LEU A 64 24.97 29.55 6.24
C LEU A 64 25.73 28.93 7.39
N GLN A 65 25.48 29.42 8.61
CA GLN A 65 26.08 28.85 9.79
C GLN A 65 25.70 27.36 9.78
N PRO A 66 26.66 26.44 10.02
CA PRO A 66 26.32 25.04 10.12
C PRO A 66 25.23 24.91 11.19
N ARG A 67 24.05 24.44 10.77
CA ARG A 67 22.93 24.17 11.68
C ARG A 67 23.49 23.29 12.79
N ARG A 68 23.34 23.72 14.06
CA ARG A 68 23.78 22.96 15.24
C ARG A 68 23.31 21.50 15.09
N PRO A 69 24.12 20.50 15.51
CA PRO A 69 23.70 19.12 15.46
C PRO A 69 22.37 18.97 16.22
N TYR A 70 21.36 18.51 15.50
CA TYR A 70 20.00 18.33 16.01
C TYR A 70 20.01 17.33 17.18
N SER A 71 19.34 17.67 18.28
CA SER A 71 19.18 16.74 19.40
C SER A 71 18.34 15.55 18.95
N SER A 72 18.92 14.35 18.94
CA SER A 72 18.27 13.11 18.50
C SER A 72 17.07 12.69 19.37
N ARG A 73 16.89 13.33 20.53
CA ARG A 73 15.84 13.00 21.51
C ARG A 73 14.47 13.48 21.04
N ILE A 74 13.55 12.54 20.87
CA ILE A 74 12.11 12.82 20.73
C ILE A 74 11.60 13.18 22.13
N MET A 75 10.94 14.33 22.25
CA MET A 75 10.31 14.74 23.51
C MET A 75 8.96 14.03 23.70
N SER A 76 8.66 13.58 24.92
CA SER A 76 7.34 13.06 25.24
C SER A 76 6.30 14.18 25.27
N THR A 77 5.02 13.82 25.18
CA THR A 77 3.92 14.79 25.33
C THR A 77 4.01 15.54 26.65
N GLU A 78 4.27 14.83 27.76
CA GLU A 78 4.38 15.44 29.10
C GLU A 78 5.58 16.39 29.22
N GLU A 79 6.65 16.14 28.45
CA GLU A 79 7.80 17.05 28.38
C GLU A 79 7.48 18.31 27.57
N LEU A 80 6.74 18.16 26.47
CA LEU A 80 6.30 19.27 25.62
C LEU A 80 5.30 20.18 26.32
N ASP A 81 4.36 19.61 27.08
CA ASP A 81 3.34 20.36 27.83
C ASP A 81 3.94 21.27 28.90
N LYS A 82 5.18 20.98 29.33
CA LYS A 82 5.93 21.79 30.31
C LYS A 82 6.77 22.89 29.67
N GLN A 83 6.86 22.97 28.34
CA GLN A 83 7.67 23.96 27.64
C GLN A 83 6.87 25.22 27.28
N PRO A 84 7.52 26.40 27.18
CA PRO A 84 6.88 27.59 26.64
C PRO A 84 6.40 27.39 25.19
N PRO A 85 5.27 27.97 24.77
CA PRO A 85 4.71 27.76 23.42
C PRO A 85 5.68 28.03 22.26
N GLN A 86 6.61 28.98 22.43
CA GLN A 86 7.62 29.28 21.40
C GLN A 86 8.65 28.16 21.24
N GLU A 87 9.07 27.51 22.33
CA GLU A 87 9.99 26.38 22.26
C GLU A 87 9.29 25.13 21.73
N VAL A 88 8.01 24.92 22.05
CA VAL A 88 7.19 23.87 21.41
C VAL A 88 7.12 24.10 19.90
N LYS A 89 6.77 25.31 19.45
CA LYS A 89 6.68 25.65 18.01
C LYS A 89 8.01 25.41 17.29
N LYS A 90 9.12 25.79 17.93
CA LYS A 90 10.47 25.58 17.41
C LYS A 90 10.81 24.09 17.31
N TYR A 91 10.52 23.30 18.35
CA TYR A 91 10.70 21.85 18.33
C TYR A 91 9.90 21.20 17.20
N LEU A 92 8.62 21.57 17.03
CA LEU A 92 7.76 21.05 15.97
C LEU A 92 8.29 21.41 14.57
N GLN A 93 8.77 22.63 14.37
CA GLN A 93 9.38 23.02 13.10
C GLN A 93 10.66 22.22 12.83
N GLN A 94 11.51 22.06 13.83
CA GLN A 94 12.77 21.35 13.65
C GLN A 94 12.55 19.83 13.41
N SER A 95 11.58 19.22 14.09
CA SER A 95 11.24 17.81 13.88
C SER A 95 10.66 17.56 12.49
N HIS A 96 9.86 18.51 11.97
CA HIS A 96 9.39 18.50 10.59
C HIS A 96 10.54 18.68 9.59
N ASP A 97 11.39 19.69 9.76
CA ASP A 97 12.51 19.97 8.86
C ASP A 97 13.47 18.77 8.74
N ARG A 98 13.68 18.05 9.85
CA ARG A 98 14.48 16.83 9.89
C ARG A 98 13.98 15.77 8.90
N ILE A 99 12.67 15.67 8.65
CA ILE A 99 12.12 14.71 7.69
C ILE A 99 12.62 15.02 6.27
N PHE A 100 12.58 16.29 5.85
CA PHE A 100 13.06 16.69 4.53
C PHE A 100 14.57 16.59 4.38
N GLU A 101 15.32 16.91 5.43
CA GLU A 101 16.77 16.71 5.46
C GLU A 101 17.12 15.21 5.35
N SER A 102 16.42 14.36 6.10
CA SER A 102 16.61 12.90 6.06
C SER A 102 16.19 12.31 4.71
N ASN A 103 15.11 12.81 4.10
CA ASN A 103 14.67 12.39 2.77
C ASN A 103 15.71 12.74 1.69
N LYS A 104 16.28 13.94 1.70
CA LYS A 104 17.34 14.32 0.75
C LYS A 104 18.55 13.40 0.88
N LYS A 105 18.94 13.09 2.12
CA LYS A 105 20.04 12.15 2.39
C LYS A 105 19.72 10.75 1.87
N TRP A 106 18.55 10.21 2.21
CA TRP A 106 18.08 8.92 1.72
C TRP A 106 18.07 8.86 0.19
N ALA A 107 17.53 9.88 -0.49
CA ALA A 107 17.46 9.91 -1.95
C ALA A 107 18.85 9.92 -2.60
N ALA A 108 19.79 10.68 -2.03
CA ALA A 108 21.18 10.68 -2.47
C ALA A 108 21.85 9.31 -2.25
N GLU A 109 21.60 8.65 -1.11
CA GLU A 109 22.12 7.31 -0.81
C GLU A 109 21.55 6.25 -1.76
N GLN A 110 20.25 6.27 -2.06
CA GLN A 110 19.66 5.31 -3.02
C GLN A 110 20.24 5.51 -4.42
N LYS A 111 20.36 6.76 -4.87
CA LYS A 111 20.96 7.07 -6.19
C LYS A 111 22.44 6.69 -6.26
N ALA A 112 23.18 6.80 -5.15
CA ALA A 112 24.57 6.37 -5.07
C ALA A 112 24.70 4.84 -5.14
N LYS A 113 23.77 4.09 -4.52
CA LYS A 113 23.72 2.63 -4.58
C LYS A 113 23.28 2.11 -5.95
N ASN A 114 22.29 2.77 -6.54
CA ASN A 114 21.73 2.44 -7.86
C ASN A 114 21.33 3.74 -8.59
N PRO A 115 22.11 4.19 -9.59
CA PRO A 115 21.81 5.41 -10.34
C PRO A 115 20.42 5.42 -11.01
N ASP A 116 19.90 4.25 -11.36
CA ASP A 116 18.61 4.07 -12.04
C ASP A 116 17.44 3.81 -11.07
N PHE A 117 17.68 3.86 -9.76
CA PHE A 117 16.68 3.56 -8.72
C PHE A 117 15.34 4.28 -8.94
N PHE A 118 15.38 5.60 -9.14
CA PHE A 118 14.17 6.40 -9.33
C PHE A 118 13.57 6.26 -10.73
N SER A 119 14.38 5.93 -11.73
CA SER A 119 13.90 5.64 -13.09
C SER A 119 13.07 4.36 -13.08
N HIS A 120 13.56 3.30 -12.41
CA HIS A 120 12.80 2.06 -12.21
C HIS A 120 11.53 2.30 -11.38
N LEU A 121 11.62 3.06 -10.29
CA LEU A 121 10.46 3.38 -9.46
C LEU A 121 9.37 4.12 -10.24
N ASN A 122 9.76 4.98 -11.19
CA ASN A 122 8.84 5.73 -12.04
C ASN A 122 8.27 4.92 -13.22
N ALA A 123 8.85 3.77 -13.55
CA ALA A 123 8.42 2.95 -14.68
C ALA A 123 7.07 2.24 -14.47
N GLY A 124 6.52 2.31 -13.25
CA GLY A 124 5.24 1.71 -12.87
C GLY A 124 5.40 0.62 -11.82
N GLN A 125 4.27 0.14 -11.30
CA GLN A 125 4.21 -0.93 -10.30
C GLN A 125 3.55 -2.17 -10.90
N SER A 126 4.11 -3.34 -10.60
CA SER A 126 3.51 -4.64 -10.88
C SER A 126 3.80 -5.57 -9.69
N PRO A 127 3.26 -5.26 -8.50
CA PRO A 127 3.59 -6.00 -7.29
C PRO A 127 3.08 -7.44 -7.41
N GLU A 128 3.91 -8.39 -6.99
CA GLU A 128 3.52 -9.81 -6.93
C GLU A 128 2.74 -10.11 -5.64
N TYR A 129 2.87 -9.24 -4.63
CA TYR A 129 2.29 -9.41 -3.30
C TYR A 129 1.31 -8.28 -2.95
N LEU A 130 0.17 -8.65 -2.36
CA LEU A 130 -0.60 -7.78 -1.47
C LEU A 130 -0.24 -8.15 -0.03
N TRP A 131 0.13 -7.16 0.78
CA TRP A 131 0.40 -7.32 2.22
C TRP A 131 -0.64 -6.59 3.05
N ILE A 132 -1.33 -7.32 3.92
CA ILE A 132 -2.28 -6.80 4.90
C ILE A 132 -1.66 -6.95 6.29
N GLY A 133 -1.16 -5.84 6.82
CA GLY A 133 -0.42 -5.82 8.09
C GLY A 133 -1.06 -4.95 9.16
N CYS A 134 -0.48 -4.99 10.37
CA CYS A 134 -0.90 -4.12 11.46
C CYS A 134 -0.34 -2.69 11.27
N SER A 135 -1.08 -1.66 11.71
CA SER A 135 -0.61 -0.26 11.77
C SER A 135 0.51 -0.01 12.81
N ASP A 136 1.04 -1.03 13.47
CA ASP A 136 2.14 -0.93 14.44
C ASP A 136 3.39 -0.26 13.87
N SER A 137 3.85 0.84 14.48
CA SER A 137 4.90 1.69 13.92
C SER A 137 6.28 1.04 13.78
N ARG A 138 6.49 -0.15 14.35
CA ARG A 138 7.80 -0.81 14.39
C ARG A 138 8.10 -1.68 13.16
N ILE A 139 7.10 -1.92 12.29
CA ILE A 139 7.17 -2.91 11.22
C ILE A 139 6.95 -2.26 9.83
N PRO A 140 8.00 -2.05 9.02
CA PRO A 140 7.91 -1.90 7.58
C PRO A 140 7.94 -3.28 6.90
N ALA A 141 6.96 -3.60 6.05
CA ALA A 141 6.85 -4.92 5.41
C ALA A 141 8.06 -5.23 4.53
N GLU A 142 8.48 -4.25 3.73
CA GLU A 142 9.61 -4.33 2.81
C GLU A 142 10.94 -4.59 3.55
N ALA A 143 11.09 -4.03 4.76
CA ALA A 143 12.28 -4.26 5.57
C ALA A 143 12.34 -5.68 6.15
N ILE A 144 11.19 -6.30 6.43
CA ILE A 144 11.11 -7.66 6.97
C ILE A 144 11.32 -8.69 5.86
N THR A 145 10.74 -8.46 4.68
CA THR A 145 10.78 -9.42 3.56
C THR A 145 12.02 -9.27 2.68
N GLY A 146 12.71 -8.12 2.76
CA GLY A 146 13.82 -7.80 1.87
C GLY A 146 13.38 -7.42 0.45
N LEU A 147 12.08 -7.29 0.21
CA LEU A 147 11.52 -6.87 -1.08
C LEU A 147 11.74 -5.37 -1.29
N GLY A 148 12.01 -5.01 -2.54
CA GLY A 148 12.24 -3.65 -2.98
C GLY A 148 10.94 -2.84 -3.16
N PRO A 149 11.09 -1.51 -3.34
CA PRO A 149 9.95 -0.63 -3.63
C PRO A 149 9.20 -1.06 -4.91
N GLY A 150 7.87 -1.12 -4.82
CA GLY A 150 7.01 -1.49 -5.96
C GLY A 150 6.76 -2.99 -6.12
N GLU A 151 7.43 -3.84 -5.34
CA GLU A 151 7.23 -5.30 -5.34
C GLU A 151 6.07 -5.76 -4.44
N MET A 152 5.62 -4.89 -3.54
CA MET A 152 4.50 -5.13 -2.62
C MET A 152 3.48 -4.00 -2.68
N PHE A 153 2.20 -4.38 -2.72
CA PHE A 153 1.07 -3.47 -2.47
C PHE A 153 0.65 -3.62 -1.01
N ILE A 154 0.62 -2.53 -0.24
CA ILE A 154 0.53 -2.61 1.23
C ILE A 154 -0.75 -1.96 1.74
N HIS A 155 -1.49 -2.70 2.57
CA HIS A 155 -2.57 -2.21 3.40
C HIS A 155 -2.22 -2.39 4.87
N ARG A 156 -2.55 -1.40 5.70
CA ARG A 156 -2.32 -1.47 7.15
C ARG A 156 -3.50 -0.91 7.93
N ASN A 157 -3.99 -1.68 8.90
CA ASN A 157 -4.99 -1.22 9.86
C ASN A 157 -4.68 -1.80 11.25
N ILE A 158 -5.40 -1.37 12.29
CA ILE A 158 -5.17 -1.85 13.66
C ILE A 158 -5.49 -3.35 13.72
N ALA A 159 -4.49 -4.16 14.09
CA ALA A 159 -4.58 -5.62 14.20
C ALA A 159 -4.92 -6.37 12.89
N ASN A 160 -4.52 -5.81 11.73
CA ASN A 160 -4.50 -6.49 10.43
C ASN A 160 -5.84 -7.18 10.06
N LEU A 161 -6.96 -6.51 10.34
CA LEU A 161 -8.31 -7.03 10.16
C LEU A 161 -8.76 -6.98 8.71
N VAL A 162 -9.56 -7.98 8.32
CA VAL A 162 -10.23 -8.05 7.02
C VAL A 162 -11.73 -8.21 7.30
N CYS A 163 -12.41 -7.08 7.49
CA CYS A 163 -13.85 -7.04 7.75
C CYS A 163 -14.62 -6.96 6.43
N SER A 164 -15.67 -7.78 6.27
CA SER A 164 -16.44 -7.86 5.01
C SER A 164 -17.16 -6.56 4.62
N THR A 165 -17.49 -5.72 5.59
CA THR A 165 -18.12 -4.41 5.38
C THR A 165 -17.14 -3.24 5.43
N ASP A 166 -15.84 -3.50 5.63
CA ASP A 166 -14.82 -2.47 5.55
C ASP A 166 -14.45 -2.23 4.08
N LEU A 167 -15.06 -1.21 3.48
CA LEU A 167 -14.80 -0.82 2.10
C LEU A 167 -13.32 -0.47 1.87
N ASN A 168 -12.58 -0.05 2.92
CA ASN A 168 -11.16 0.25 2.81
C ASN A 168 -10.38 -1.00 2.38
N VAL A 169 -10.31 -2.03 3.23
CA VAL A 169 -9.58 -3.27 2.89
C VAL A 169 -10.20 -4.01 1.71
N MET A 170 -11.54 -4.01 1.58
CA MET A 170 -12.21 -4.68 0.45
C MET A 170 -11.85 -4.05 -0.90
N SER A 171 -11.75 -2.72 -0.98
CA SER A 171 -11.33 -2.02 -2.20
C SER A 171 -9.86 -2.33 -2.55
N VAL A 172 -8.98 -2.39 -1.55
CA VAL A 172 -7.56 -2.74 -1.74
C VAL A 172 -7.39 -4.17 -2.24
N VAL A 173 -8.09 -5.14 -1.63
CA VAL A 173 -8.10 -6.55 -2.09
C VAL A 173 -8.59 -6.63 -3.53
N ASN A 174 -9.73 -6.00 -3.84
CA ASN A 174 -10.28 -6.02 -5.19
C ASN A 174 -9.30 -5.40 -6.21
N TYR A 175 -8.66 -4.28 -5.88
CA TYR A 175 -7.71 -3.62 -6.77
C TYR A 175 -6.46 -4.47 -6.99
N ALA A 176 -5.88 -5.03 -5.93
CA ALA A 176 -4.72 -5.90 -6.01
C ALA A 176 -4.99 -7.12 -6.92
N VAL A 177 -6.13 -7.78 -6.74
CA VAL A 177 -6.46 -8.99 -7.52
C VAL A 177 -6.84 -8.66 -8.96
N ARG A 178 -7.76 -7.70 -9.17
CA ARG A 178 -8.36 -7.47 -10.49
C ARG A 178 -7.60 -6.50 -11.38
N HIS A 179 -6.79 -5.62 -10.82
CA HIS A 179 -6.10 -4.57 -11.57
C HIS A 179 -4.58 -4.69 -11.51
N LEU A 180 -4.01 -5.16 -10.39
CA LEU A 180 -2.57 -5.42 -10.28
C LEU A 180 -2.20 -6.88 -10.55
N HIS A 181 -3.18 -7.79 -10.51
CA HIS A 181 -2.98 -9.23 -10.74
C HIS A 181 -1.90 -9.86 -9.84
N VAL A 182 -1.85 -9.44 -8.58
CA VAL A 182 -0.97 -10.00 -7.55
C VAL A 182 -1.08 -11.53 -7.52
N LYS A 183 0.02 -12.22 -7.25
CA LYS A 183 0.06 -13.69 -7.15
C LYS A 183 -0.10 -14.18 -5.72
N HIS A 184 0.26 -13.34 -4.76
CA HIS A 184 0.23 -13.67 -3.34
C HIS A 184 -0.54 -12.60 -2.58
N ILE A 185 -1.37 -13.03 -1.64
CA ILE A 185 -1.92 -12.16 -0.60
C ILE A 185 -1.42 -12.67 0.74
N VAL A 186 -0.78 -11.81 1.51
CA VAL A 186 -0.28 -12.12 2.85
C VAL A 186 -1.10 -11.35 3.87
N VAL A 187 -1.71 -12.04 4.82
CA VAL A 187 -2.16 -11.44 6.08
C VAL A 187 -1.06 -11.66 7.11
N CYS A 188 -0.45 -10.57 7.58
CA CYS A 188 0.63 -10.65 8.56
C CYS A 188 0.22 -10.04 9.89
N GLY A 189 0.12 -10.90 10.91
CA GLY A 189 0.06 -10.50 12.30
C GLY A 189 1.46 -10.30 12.89
N HIS A 190 1.52 -9.95 14.17
CA HIS A 190 2.77 -9.89 14.91
C HIS A 190 2.56 -10.13 16.39
N TYR A 191 3.48 -10.83 17.04
CA TYR A 191 3.43 -11.01 18.48
C TYR A 191 3.57 -9.66 19.19
N GLY A 192 2.91 -9.50 20.34
CA GLY A 192 2.88 -8.21 21.04
C GLY A 192 2.02 -7.13 20.37
N CYS A 193 1.07 -7.49 19.51
CA CYS A 193 0.08 -6.59 18.89
C CYS A 193 -0.80 -5.80 19.89
N GLY A 194 -0.53 -4.50 20.05
CA GLY A 194 -1.30 -3.63 20.94
C GLY A 194 -2.81 -3.63 20.67
N GLY A 195 -3.24 -3.79 19.41
CA GLY A 195 -4.66 -3.88 19.05
C GLY A 195 -5.33 -5.15 19.58
N VAL A 196 -4.69 -6.31 19.42
CA VAL A 196 -5.21 -7.59 19.97
C VAL A 196 -5.26 -7.54 21.49
N LYS A 197 -4.22 -6.98 22.14
CA LYS A 197 -4.20 -6.82 23.60
C LYS A 197 -5.32 -5.89 24.08
N ALA A 198 -5.52 -4.77 23.40
CA ALA A 198 -6.60 -3.82 23.71
C ALA A 198 -7.98 -4.45 23.56
N ALA A 199 -8.17 -5.34 22.57
CA ALA A 199 -9.45 -6.03 22.37
C ALA A 199 -9.87 -6.92 23.54
N MET A 200 -8.90 -7.53 24.23
CA MET A 200 -9.10 -8.40 25.40
C MET A 200 -9.14 -7.64 26.73
N THR A 201 -8.84 -6.35 26.72
CA THR A 201 -8.90 -5.54 27.93
C THR A 201 -10.34 -4.99 28.08
N PRO A 202 -11.05 -5.26 29.18
CA PRO A 202 -12.44 -4.85 29.36
C PRO A 202 -12.55 -3.35 29.71
N GLN A 203 -12.29 -2.50 28.73
CA GLN A 203 -12.31 -1.04 28.83
C GLN A 203 -13.09 -0.44 27.65
N ASP A 204 -13.75 0.69 27.89
CA ASP A 204 -14.38 1.47 26.82
C ASP A 204 -13.32 2.30 26.08
N LEU A 205 -13.07 1.96 24.82
CA LEU A 205 -12.12 2.63 23.92
C LEU A 205 -12.84 3.46 22.83
N GLY A 206 -14.13 3.78 23.04
CA GLY A 206 -14.94 4.58 22.13
C GLY A 206 -15.06 3.98 20.73
N LEU A 207 -14.60 4.72 19.71
CA LEU A 207 -14.68 4.29 18.30
C LEU A 207 -13.90 3.00 18.00
N LEU A 208 -12.93 2.64 18.83
CA LEU A 208 -12.19 1.38 18.68
C LEU A 208 -13.02 0.17 19.10
N ASN A 209 -14.06 0.34 19.92
CA ASN A 209 -14.86 -0.78 20.41
C ASN A 209 -15.48 -1.63 19.29
N PRO A 210 -16.20 -1.07 18.29
CA PRO A 210 -16.74 -1.86 17.19
C PRO A 210 -15.63 -2.48 16.33
N TRP A 211 -14.49 -1.81 16.14
CA TRP A 211 -13.36 -2.34 15.38
C TRP A 211 -12.74 -3.56 16.07
N LEU A 212 -12.40 -3.43 17.35
CA LEU A 212 -11.79 -4.49 18.16
C LEU A 212 -12.77 -5.61 18.53
N ARG A 213 -14.08 -5.41 18.31
CA ARG A 213 -15.09 -6.46 18.48
C ARG A 213 -14.83 -7.65 17.55
N ASN A 214 -14.35 -7.40 16.33
CA ASN A 214 -13.99 -8.46 15.39
C ASN A 214 -12.96 -9.44 15.98
N ILE A 215 -12.01 -8.95 16.79
CA ILE A 215 -11.01 -9.80 17.46
C ILE A 215 -11.64 -10.59 18.62
N ARG A 216 -12.58 -9.98 19.35
CA ARG A 216 -13.39 -10.70 20.35
C ARG A 216 -14.25 -11.78 19.72
N ASP A 217 -14.72 -11.57 18.49
CA ASP A 217 -15.45 -12.60 17.74
C ASP A 217 -14.52 -13.74 17.31
N VAL A 218 -13.26 -13.47 16.94
CA VAL A 218 -12.24 -14.52 16.77
C VAL A 218 -12.04 -15.31 18.06
N TYR A 219 -11.93 -14.65 19.22
CA TYR A 219 -11.85 -15.34 20.51
C TYR A 219 -13.02 -16.28 20.71
N ARG A 220 -14.25 -15.79 20.49
CA ARG A 220 -15.49 -16.59 20.65
C ARG A 220 -15.55 -17.79 19.70
N LEU A 221 -15.07 -17.65 18.46
CA LEU A 221 -15.01 -18.76 17.51
C LEU A 221 -14.07 -19.88 17.94
N HIS A 222 -13.05 -19.55 18.74
CA HIS A 222 -11.99 -20.46 19.18
C HIS A 222 -11.92 -20.57 20.72
N GLU A 223 -13.03 -20.32 21.41
CA GLU A 223 -13.10 -20.18 22.87
C GLU A 223 -12.56 -21.42 23.59
N ALA A 224 -13.01 -22.61 23.17
CA ALA A 224 -12.58 -23.87 23.77
C ALA A 224 -11.06 -24.11 23.66
N GLU A 225 -10.44 -23.70 22.55
CA GLU A 225 -8.99 -23.81 22.36
C GLU A 225 -8.24 -22.80 23.23
N LEU A 226 -8.68 -21.54 23.21
CA LEU A 226 -8.05 -20.44 23.93
C LEU A 226 -8.17 -20.58 25.45
N ASP A 227 -9.34 -20.98 25.95
CA ASP A 227 -9.57 -21.21 27.39
C ASP A 227 -8.78 -22.41 27.92
N GLY A 228 -8.42 -23.36 27.05
CA GLY A 228 -7.53 -24.47 27.39
C GLY A 228 -6.08 -24.04 27.66
N ILE A 229 -5.66 -22.86 27.21
CA ILE A 229 -4.30 -22.34 27.38
C ILE A 229 -4.21 -21.57 28.70
N LYS A 230 -3.46 -22.10 29.67
CA LYS A 230 -3.33 -21.50 31.01
C LYS A 230 -2.39 -20.29 31.07
N ASP A 231 -1.35 -20.30 30.25
CA ASP A 231 -0.39 -19.19 30.19
C ASP A 231 -0.98 -18.03 29.37
N GLU A 232 -1.08 -16.86 29.99
CA GLU A 232 -1.72 -15.70 29.38
C GLU A 232 -0.93 -15.13 28.19
N GLU A 233 0.42 -15.20 28.19
CA GLU A 233 1.22 -14.78 27.04
C GLU A 233 1.05 -15.76 25.87
N ALA A 234 1.01 -17.06 26.15
CA ALA A 234 0.77 -18.10 25.17
C ALA A 234 -0.65 -18.01 24.58
N LYS A 235 -1.68 -17.81 25.42
CA LYS A 235 -3.06 -17.59 24.98
C LYS A 235 -3.16 -16.37 24.08
N TYR A 236 -2.52 -15.28 24.48
CA TYR A 236 -2.46 -14.06 23.70
C TYR A 236 -1.73 -14.23 22.36
N ASN A 237 -0.57 -14.88 22.36
CA ASN A 237 0.16 -15.21 21.13
C ASN A 237 -0.69 -16.11 20.22
N ARG A 238 -1.43 -17.06 20.79
CA ARG A 238 -2.33 -17.91 20.03
C ARG A 238 -3.50 -17.14 19.44
N LEU A 239 -4.08 -16.18 20.16
CA LEU A 239 -5.13 -15.31 19.63
C LEU A 239 -4.61 -14.44 18.45
N VAL A 240 -3.35 -14.00 18.49
CA VAL A 240 -2.72 -13.32 17.35
C VAL A 240 -2.69 -14.24 16.12
N GLU A 241 -2.27 -15.49 16.29
CA GLU A 241 -2.24 -16.49 15.20
C GLU A 241 -3.63 -16.77 14.65
N LEU A 242 -4.61 -17.04 15.51
CA LEU A 242 -6.00 -17.30 15.12
C LEU A 242 -6.64 -16.08 14.43
N ASN A 243 -6.30 -14.86 14.86
CA ASN A 243 -6.74 -13.65 14.17
C ASN A 243 -6.23 -13.62 12.72
N VAL A 244 -4.97 -14.00 12.47
CA VAL A 244 -4.41 -14.10 11.12
C VAL A 244 -5.14 -15.16 10.31
N VAL A 245 -5.39 -16.34 10.89
CA VAL A 245 -6.12 -17.44 10.22
C VAL A 245 -7.52 -16.99 9.80
N GLU A 246 -8.30 -16.36 10.69
CA GLU A 246 -9.65 -15.89 10.37
C GLU A 246 -9.65 -14.74 9.36
N GLN A 247 -8.66 -13.85 9.41
CA GLN A 247 -8.51 -12.78 8.44
C GLN A 247 -8.11 -13.31 7.05
N ALA A 248 -7.21 -14.31 6.98
CA ALA A 248 -6.89 -15.00 5.73
C ALA A 248 -8.15 -15.65 5.15
N ARG A 249 -8.93 -16.35 5.98
CA ARG A 249 -10.23 -16.91 5.58
C ARG A 249 -11.18 -15.84 5.06
N ASN A 250 -11.23 -14.66 5.65
CA ASN A 250 -12.04 -13.54 5.17
C ASN A 250 -11.61 -13.02 3.79
N VAL A 251 -10.30 -13.02 3.47
CA VAL A 251 -9.81 -12.74 2.12
C VAL A 251 -10.29 -13.80 1.12
N ILE A 252 -10.17 -15.09 1.48
CA ILE A 252 -10.55 -16.23 0.62
C ILE A 252 -12.05 -16.17 0.25
N LYS A 253 -12.91 -15.71 1.18
CA LYS A 253 -14.36 -15.55 0.94
C LYS A 253 -14.69 -14.58 -0.20
N THR A 254 -13.80 -13.64 -0.54
CA THR A 254 -14.13 -12.58 -1.50
C THR A 254 -14.30 -13.13 -2.92
N ALA A 255 -15.26 -12.56 -3.66
CA ALA A 255 -15.54 -12.97 -5.03
C ALA A 255 -14.33 -12.80 -5.96
N ALA A 256 -13.51 -11.77 -5.74
CA ALA A 256 -12.31 -11.51 -6.55
C ALA A 256 -11.31 -12.67 -6.46
N ILE A 257 -11.09 -13.22 -5.26
CA ILE A 257 -10.16 -14.34 -5.07
C ILE A 257 -10.71 -15.59 -5.75
N GLN A 258 -11.96 -15.97 -5.49
CA GLN A 258 -12.55 -17.18 -6.08
C GLN A 258 -12.48 -17.16 -7.62
N GLN A 259 -12.90 -16.05 -8.22
CA GLN A 259 -12.96 -15.91 -9.68
C GLN A 259 -11.56 -15.89 -10.31
N SER A 260 -10.62 -15.18 -9.69
CA SER A 260 -9.23 -15.12 -10.19
C SER A 260 -8.55 -16.48 -10.06
N TYR A 261 -8.68 -17.14 -8.91
CA TYR A 261 -8.06 -18.43 -8.66
C TYR A 261 -8.60 -19.51 -9.61
N ALA A 262 -9.92 -19.59 -9.79
CA ALA A 262 -10.50 -20.55 -10.73
C ALA A 262 -10.07 -20.32 -12.18
N LYS A 263 -9.87 -19.07 -12.58
CA LYS A 263 -9.43 -18.74 -13.95
C LYS A 263 -7.95 -18.98 -14.19
N SER A 264 -7.10 -18.64 -13.22
CA SER A 264 -5.66 -18.46 -13.43
C SER A 264 -4.77 -19.20 -12.44
N GLY A 265 -5.32 -19.84 -11.40
CA GLY A 265 -4.57 -20.48 -10.32
C GLY A 265 -3.93 -19.52 -9.31
N TYR A 266 -4.30 -18.23 -9.32
CA TYR A 266 -3.79 -17.21 -8.40
C TYR A 266 -4.81 -16.09 -8.15
N PRO A 267 -4.71 -15.32 -7.05
CA PRO A 267 -3.70 -15.41 -6.00
C PRO A 267 -3.93 -16.54 -5.00
N ILE A 268 -2.85 -16.95 -4.33
CA ILE A 268 -2.91 -17.78 -3.11
C ILE A 268 -2.78 -16.92 -1.86
N VAL A 269 -3.46 -17.30 -0.78
CA VAL A 269 -3.52 -16.52 0.48
C VAL A 269 -2.64 -17.19 1.55
N HIS A 270 -1.79 -16.38 2.19
CA HIS A 270 -0.85 -16.76 3.23
C HIS A 270 -1.20 -16.08 4.55
N GLY A 271 -0.87 -16.72 5.66
CA GLY A 271 -1.01 -16.19 7.00
C GLY A 271 0.31 -16.25 7.74
N TRP A 272 0.92 -15.10 8.03
CA TRP A 272 2.22 -15.01 8.70
C TRP A 272 2.13 -14.28 10.04
N VAL A 273 3.07 -14.55 10.94
CA VAL A 273 3.23 -13.80 12.19
C VAL A 273 4.69 -13.40 12.37
N PHE A 274 4.93 -12.10 12.58
CA PHE A 274 6.26 -11.57 12.85
C PHE A 274 6.59 -11.56 14.36
N GLY A 275 7.78 -12.04 14.72
CA GLY A 275 8.33 -11.99 16.06
C GLY A 275 9.29 -10.82 16.25
N PHE A 276 9.00 -9.91 17.18
CA PHE A 276 9.94 -8.84 17.54
C PHE A 276 11.15 -9.33 18.35
N LYS A 277 11.06 -10.49 18.99
CA LYS A 277 12.12 -11.04 19.85
C LYS A 277 13.33 -11.51 19.02
N ASP A 278 13.07 -12.04 17.84
CA ASP A 278 14.05 -12.68 16.96
C ASP A 278 14.10 -12.09 15.54
N GLY A 279 13.10 -11.31 15.14
CA GLY A 279 13.00 -10.71 13.81
C GLY A 279 12.55 -11.70 12.73
N LEU A 280 11.95 -12.82 13.11
CA LEU A 280 11.58 -13.90 12.17
C LEU A 280 10.09 -13.87 11.82
N LEU A 281 9.79 -14.28 10.58
CA LEU A 281 8.44 -14.61 10.15
C LEU A 281 8.16 -16.09 10.42
N LYS A 282 7.04 -16.36 11.07
CA LYS A 282 6.44 -17.69 11.20
C LYS A 282 5.32 -17.83 10.18
N ASP A 283 5.40 -18.84 9.32
CA ASP A 283 4.27 -19.25 8.48
C ASP A 283 3.27 -20.06 9.32
N LEU A 284 1.98 -19.75 9.19
CA LEU A 284 0.90 -20.51 9.83
C LEU A 284 0.34 -21.61 8.92
N GLU A 285 0.91 -21.77 7.71
CA GLU A 285 0.61 -22.86 6.77
C GLU A 285 -0.89 -22.95 6.46
N ILE A 286 -1.47 -21.83 6.05
CA ILE A 286 -2.89 -21.73 5.70
C ILE A 286 -3.23 -22.73 4.60
N ASP A 287 -4.12 -23.69 4.89
CA ASP A 287 -4.72 -24.59 3.90
C ASP A 287 -5.71 -23.82 3.00
N PHE A 288 -5.15 -23.08 2.04
CA PHE A 288 -5.92 -22.21 1.15
C PHE A 288 -6.98 -22.99 0.36
N GLU A 289 -6.63 -24.12 -0.25
CA GLU A 289 -7.55 -24.89 -1.08
C GLU A 289 -8.65 -25.55 -0.26
N GLY A 290 -8.31 -26.12 0.91
CA GLY A 290 -9.29 -26.68 1.83
C GLY A 290 -10.28 -25.63 2.32
N GLN A 291 -9.79 -24.46 2.75
CA GLN A 291 -10.66 -23.36 3.17
C GLN A 291 -11.54 -22.84 2.05
N LEU A 292 -11.00 -22.70 0.83
CA LEU A 292 -11.77 -22.29 -0.34
C LEU A 292 -12.91 -23.29 -0.62
N LYS A 293 -12.61 -24.60 -0.61
CA LYS A 293 -13.60 -25.66 -0.79
C LYS A 293 -14.68 -25.62 0.28
N ASP A 294 -14.32 -25.37 1.53
CA ASP A 294 -15.28 -25.22 2.63
C ASP A 294 -16.21 -24.02 2.45
N ILE A 295 -15.70 -22.90 1.97
CA ILE A 295 -16.51 -21.71 1.64
C ILE A 295 -17.46 -22.00 0.47
N GLN A 296 -16.97 -22.71 -0.55
CA GLN A 296 -17.73 -23.07 -1.75
C GLN A 296 -18.88 -24.04 -1.48
N LYS A 297 -18.96 -24.67 -0.29
CA LYS A 297 -20.14 -25.48 0.10
C LYS A 297 -21.46 -24.71 -0.01
N ILE A 298 -21.44 -23.40 0.24
CA ILE A 298 -22.64 -22.54 0.21
C ILE A 298 -22.47 -21.28 -0.65
N TYR A 299 -21.25 -20.95 -1.09
CA TYR A 299 -20.97 -19.77 -1.91
C TYR A 299 -19.92 -20.09 -2.98
N ASN A 300 -20.33 -20.83 -4.01
CA ASN A 300 -19.49 -21.20 -5.14
C ASN A 300 -19.74 -20.29 -6.35
N LEU A 301 -18.71 -19.54 -6.77
CA LEU A 301 -18.76 -18.68 -7.95
C LEU A 301 -18.01 -19.26 -9.16
N THR A 302 -17.47 -20.47 -9.02
CA THR A 302 -16.54 -21.09 -9.98
C THR A 302 -17.10 -22.35 -10.63
N SER A 303 -18.26 -22.81 -10.17
CA SER A 303 -19.06 -23.90 -10.76
C SER A 303 -19.82 -23.47 -12.01
#